data_AF-W0FM29-F1
#
_entry.id   AF-W0FM29-F1
#
_cell.length_a   1.000
_cell.length_b   1.000
_cell.length_c   1.000
_cell.angle_alpha   90.00
_cell.angle_beta   90.00
_cell.angle_gamma   90.00
#
_symmetry.space_group_name_H-M   'P 1'
#
loop_
_entity.id
_entity.type
_entity.pdbx_description
1 polymer ?
#
loop_
_entity_poly.entity_id
_entity_poly.type
_entity_poly.pdbx_seq_one_letter_code
_entity_poly.pdbx_strand_id
1 'polypeptide(L)'
;MPALPAIYLLVTLYRPFRHNKEKETLHMIDKAIAKITKEAMEINDPVAFGIEEHLTEICTSSSVAMKILAEDKSLKGIYDKVWAEARKRRKGNCVFIPPAEVYAMIDEYYEISSSGSQTQRPARTRANVLDLI
;
A
#
# COMPACT_ATOMS: atom_id res chain seq x y z
N MET A 1 54.13 -11.86 20.26
CA MET A 1 52.78 -11.38 19.91
C MET A 1 52.18 -12.34 18.89
N PRO A 2 51.12 -13.10 19.19
CA PRO A 2 50.55 -14.01 18.20
C PRO A 2 49.72 -13.21 17.19
N ALA A 3 50.00 -13.44 15.90
CA ALA A 3 49.22 -12.93 14.79
C ALA A 3 47.81 -13.54 14.83
N LEU A 4 46.79 -12.69 14.88
CA LEU A 4 45.39 -13.13 14.85
C LEU A 4 45.04 -13.73 13.47
N PRO A 5 44.25 -14.81 13.41
CA PRO A 5 43.86 -15.44 12.15
C PRO A 5 42.94 -14.53 11.33
N ALA A 6 43.18 -14.46 10.01
CA ALA A 6 42.48 -13.59 9.05
C ALA A 6 40.94 -13.74 9.05
N ILE A 7 40.39 -14.81 9.63
CA ILE A 7 38.95 -15.03 9.80
C ILE A 7 38.31 -13.97 10.72
N TYR A 8 39.06 -13.46 11.72
CA TYR A 8 38.54 -12.44 12.63
C TYR A 8 38.30 -11.09 11.93
N LEU A 9 39.11 -10.77 10.91
CA LEU A 9 38.91 -9.59 10.06
C LEU A 9 37.68 -9.71 9.16
N LEU A 10 37.37 -10.92 8.66
CA LEU A 10 36.13 -11.14 7.92
C LEU A 10 34.90 -10.97 8.82
N VAL A 11 34.89 -11.52 10.03
CA VAL A 11 33.75 -11.36 10.95
C VAL A 11 33.54 -9.89 11.36
N THR A 12 34.61 -9.13 11.58
CA THR A 12 34.49 -7.70 11.96
C THR A 12 34.17 -6.78 10.79
N LEU A 13 34.53 -7.12 9.55
CA LEU A 13 34.20 -6.30 8.36
C LEU A 13 32.89 -6.73 7.67
N TYR A 14 32.41 -7.95 7.88
CA TYR A 14 31.09 -8.40 7.38
C TYR A 14 29.92 -7.95 8.28
N ARG A 15 30.17 -7.72 9.58
CA ARG A 15 29.19 -7.24 10.57
C ARG A 15 28.68 -5.79 10.39
N PRO A 16 29.47 -4.78 9.94
CA PRO A 16 29.01 -3.40 9.80
C PRO A 16 28.15 -3.17 8.56
N PHE A 17 28.27 -3.99 7.51
CA PHE A 17 27.55 -3.76 6.25
C PHE A 17 26.06 -4.10 6.34
N ARG A 18 25.68 -5.08 7.17
CA ARG A 18 24.29 -5.52 7.36
C ARG A 18 23.44 -4.50 8.12
N HIS A 19 24.00 -3.93 9.19
CA HIS A 19 23.29 -2.97 10.04
C HIS A 19 23.02 -1.62 9.36
N ASN A 20 23.82 -1.23 8.37
CA ASN A 20 23.58 0.03 7.67
C ASN A 20 22.37 -0.07 6.73
N LYS A 21 22.24 -1.18 5.99
CA LYS A 21 21.08 -1.41 5.11
C LYS A 21 19.76 -1.53 5.88
N GLU A 22 19.74 -2.21 7.03
CA GLU A 22 18.52 -2.35 7.86
C GLU A 22 18.05 -0.99 8.40
N LYS A 23 18.97 -0.13 8.83
CA LYS A 23 18.65 1.24 9.28
C LYS A 23 18.10 2.11 8.14
N GLU A 24 18.69 2.01 6.94
CA GLU A 24 18.20 2.73 5.76
C GLU A 24 16.78 2.28 5.36
N THR A 25 16.48 0.99 5.43
CA THR A 25 15.14 0.47 5.11
C THR A 25 14.08 0.90 6.12
N LEU A 26 14.40 0.85 7.42
CA LEU A 26 13.50 1.30 8.48
C LEU A 26 13.21 2.79 8.35
N HIS A 27 14.23 3.59 8.09
CA HIS A 27 14.08 5.04 7.89
C HIS A 27 13.14 5.39 6.73
N MET A 28 13.14 4.63 5.63
CA MET A 28 12.20 4.86 4.52
C MET A 28 10.77 4.49 4.88
N ILE A 29 10.56 3.37 5.59
CA ILE A 29 9.25 2.92 6.04
C ILE A 29 8.65 3.95 7.00
N ASP A 30 9.42 4.37 8.01
CA ASP A 30 8.98 5.37 8.99
C ASP A 30 8.61 6.70 8.31
N LYS A 31 9.41 7.12 7.32
CA LYS A 31 9.13 8.33 6.53
C LYS A 31 7.85 8.20 5.71
N ALA A 32 7.61 7.03 5.11
CA ALA A 32 6.41 6.75 4.34
C ALA A 32 5.15 6.79 5.24
N ILE A 33 5.21 6.12 6.39
CA ILE A 33 4.13 6.12 7.39
C ILE A 33 3.87 7.54 7.86
N ALA A 34 4.90 8.29 8.27
CA ALA A 34 4.75 9.66 8.74
C ALA A 34 4.13 10.59 7.68
N LYS A 35 4.47 10.42 6.39
CA LYS A 35 3.83 11.16 5.28
C LYS A 35 2.32 10.85 5.23
N ILE A 36 1.95 9.56 5.19
CA ILE A 36 0.55 9.13 5.08
C ILE A 36 -0.26 9.60 6.29
N THR A 37 0.23 9.40 7.52
CA THR A 37 -0.46 9.84 8.74
C THR A 37 -0.67 11.35 8.73
N LYS A 38 0.33 12.13 8.31
CA LYS A 38 0.21 13.59 8.18
C LYS A 38 -0.87 13.97 7.16
N GLU A 39 -0.85 13.38 5.97
CA GLU A 39 -1.83 13.67 4.92
C GLU A 39 -3.26 13.25 5.34
N ALA A 40 -3.40 12.13 6.06
CA ALA A 40 -4.69 11.69 6.60
C ALA A 40 -5.24 12.68 7.63
N MET A 41 -4.38 13.20 8.53
CA MET A 41 -4.74 14.24 9.49
C MET A 41 -5.11 15.56 8.82
N GLU A 42 -4.48 15.91 7.69
CA GLU A 42 -4.83 17.12 6.92
C GLU A 42 -6.23 17.00 6.28
N ILE A 43 -6.61 15.81 5.81
CA ILE A 43 -7.95 15.56 5.26
C ILE A 43 -9.00 15.43 6.38
N ASN A 44 -8.64 14.81 7.50
CA ASN A 44 -9.47 14.64 8.70
C ASN A 44 -10.85 14.01 8.40
N ASP A 45 -10.85 12.88 7.70
CA ASP A 45 -12.06 12.15 7.29
C ASP A 45 -11.91 10.64 7.61
N PRO A 46 -12.97 9.95 8.07
CA PRO A 46 -12.90 8.51 8.36
C PRO A 46 -12.41 7.64 7.22
N VAL A 47 -12.72 8.00 5.96
CA VAL A 47 -12.24 7.29 4.77
C VAL A 47 -10.73 7.49 4.61
N ALA A 48 -10.23 8.70 4.89
CA ALA A 48 -8.79 8.98 4.86
C ALA A 48 -8.02 8.16 5.90
N PHE A 49 -8.56 8.03 7.12
CA PHE A 49 -7.97 7.17 8.15
C PHE A 49 -8.02 5.68 7.78
N GLY A 50 -9.11 5.19 7.16
CA GLY A 50 -9.17 3.81 6.68
C GLY A 50 -8.18 3.51 5.54
N ILE A 51 -7.87 4.51 4.70
CA ILE A 51 -6.80 4.39 3.69
C ILE A 51 -5.43 4.36 4.37
N GLU A 52 -5.22 5.19 5.39
CA GLU A 52 -3.98 5.24 6.16
C GLU A 52 -3.70 3.94 6.91
N GLU A 53 -4.70 3.38 7.58
CA GLU A 53 -4.60 2.08 8.27
C GLU A 53 -4.13 0.98 7.29
N HIS A 54 -4.80 0.82 6.14
CA HIS A 54 -4.39 -0.17 5.14
C HIS A 54 -2.97 0.05 4.62
N LEU A 55 -2.59 1.31 4.32
CA LEU A 55 -1.26 1.62 3.81
C LEU A 55 -0.15 1.38 4.85
N THR A 56 -0.41 1.67 6.12
CA THR A 56 0.55 1.44 7.20
C THR A 56 0.74 -0.05 7.48
N GLU A 57 -0.33 -0.86 7.39
CA GLU A 57 -0.25 -2.32 7.50
C GLU A 57 0.62 -2.96 6.41
N ILE A 58 0.51 -2.51 5.16
CA ILE A 58 1.23 -3.11 4.03
C ILE A 58 2.64 -2.52 3.83
N CYS A 59 2.98 -1.40 4.48
CA CYS A 59 4.28 -0.73 4.37
C CYS A 59 5.39 -1.44 5.17
N THR A 60 5.64 -2.71 4.85
CA THR A 60 6.64 -3.55 5.56
C THR A 60 7.99 -3.65 4.85
N SER A 61 8.09 -3.10 3.64
CA SER A 61 9.30 -3.15 2.82
C SER A 61 9.67 -1.79 2.23
N SER A 62 10.95 -1.59 1.97
CA SER A 62 11.43 -0.37 1.31
C SER A 62 10.84 -0.19 -0.09
N SER A 63 10.54 -1.28 -0.81
CA SER A 63 9.89 -1.18 -2.12
C SER A 63 8.50 -0.58 -2.04
N VAL A 64 7.72 -0.90 -1.00
CA VAL A 64 6.38 -0.34 -0.80
C VAL A 64 6.50 1.10 -0.31
N ALA A 65 7.41 1.36 0.63
CA ALA A 65 7.68 2.71 1.12
C ALA A 65 8.09 3.67 -0.01
N MET A 66 8.93 3.23 -0.96
CA MET A 66 9.32 4.05 -2.12
C MET A 66 8.14 4.42 -3.01
N LYS A 67 7.19 3.50 -3.22
CA LYS A 67 5.98 3.76 -4.02
C LYS A 67 5.05 4.76 -3.35
N ILE A 68 4.91 4.66 -2.02
CA ILE A 68 4.15 5.62 -1.20
C ILE A 68 4.79 7.01 -1.22
N LEU A 69 6.13 7.06 -1.18
CA LEU A 69 6.90 8.30 -1.15
C LEU A 69 7.05 8.97 -2.51
N ALA A 70 6.61 8.33 -3.60
CA ALA A 70 6.66 8.91 -4.94
C ALA A 70 5.92 10.26 -5.01
N GLU A 71 6.48 11.21 -5.77
CA GLU A 71 6.01 12.60 -5.81
C GLU A 71 4.63 12.74 -6.46
N ASP A 72 4.28 11.85 -7.38
CA ASP A 72 2.98 11.79 -8.07
C ASP A 72 1.90 11.08 -7.23
N LYS A 73 2.27 10.48 -6.09
CA LYS A 73 1.36 9.76 -5.21
C LYS A 73 1.09 10.55 -3.92
N SER A 74 -0.19 10.67 -3.60
CA SER A 74 -0.67 11.30 -2.38
C SER A 74 -1.94 10.60 -1.89
N LEU A 75 -2.17 10.67 -0.58
CA LEU A 75 -3.38 10.15 0.07
C LEU A 75 -4.62 10.87 -0.44
N LYS A 76 -4.52 12.19 -0.68
CA LYS A 76 -5.60 12.96 -1.31
C LYS A 76 -5.95 12.44 -2.71
N GLY A 77 -4.95 12.03 -3.50
CA GLY A 77 -5.17 11.49 -4.83
C GLY A 77 -6.02 10.21 -4.84
N ILE A 78 -5.74 9.28 -3.92
CA ILE A 78 -6.56 8.07 -3.79
C ILE A 78 -7.91 8.37 -3.12
N TYR A 79 -7.95 9.24 -2.12
CA TYR A 79 -9.21 9.69 -1.49
C TYR A 79 -10.19 10.26 -2.53
N ASP A 80 -9.72 11.15 -3.40
CA ASP A 80 -10.53 11.74 -4.48
C ASP A 80 -11.00 10.67 -5.48
N LYS A 81 -10.18 9.66 -5.78
CA LYS A 81 -10.57 8.53 -6.65
C LYS A 81 -11.65 7.64 -6.04
N VAL A 82 -11.55 7.31 -4.74
CA VAL A 82 -12.56 6.53 -4.02
C VAL A 82 -13.90 7.28 -4.06
N TRP A 83 -13.89 8.58 -3.79
CA TRP A 83 -15.09 9.41 -3.86
C TRP A 83 -15.65 9.57 -5.27
N ALA A 84 -14.78 9.66 -6.29
CA ALA A 84 -15.22 9.68 -7.68
C ALA A 84 -15.96 8.39 -8.06
N GLU A 85 -15.46 7.22 -7.63
CA GLU A 85 -16.12 5.94 -7.86
C GLU A 85 -17.44 5.83 -7.08
N ALA A 86 -17.46 6.31 -5.84
CA ALA A 86 -18.68 6.36 -5.03
C ALA A 86 -19.77 7.21 -5.69
N ARG A 87 -19.41 8.38 -6.23
CA ARG A 87 -20.35 9.27 -6.93
C ARG A 87 -20.93 8.63 -8.19
N LYS A 88 -20.15 7.85 -8.93
CA LYS A 88 -20.63 7.13 -10.14
C LYS A 88 -21.66 6.04 -9.80
N ARG A 89 -21.45 5.33 -8.69
CA ARG A 89 -22.31 4.20 -8.28
C ARG A 89 -23.51 4.62 -7.43
N ARG A 90 -23.52 5.87 -6.96
CA ARG A 90 -24.55 6.43 -6.10
C ARG A 90 -25.95 6.22 -6.71
N LYS A 91 -26.86 5.65 -5.92
CA LYS A 91 -28.28 5.56 -6.25
C LYS A 91 -29.06 6.42 -5.26
N GLY A 92 -29.62 7.53 -5.74
CA GLY A 92 -30.22 8.54 -4.87
C GLY A 92 -29.17 9.17 -3.95
N ASN A 93 -29.36 9.05 -2.63
CA ASN A 93 -28.43 9.57 -1.62
C ASN A 93 -27.57 8.47 -0.94
N CYS A 94 -27.61 7.24 -1.44
CA CYS A 94 -26.89 6.11 -0.85
C CYS A 94 -25.86 5.53 -1.82
N VAL A 95 -24.72 5.13 -1.28
CA VAL A 95 -23.70 4.35 -1.96
C VAL A 95 -23.05 3.41 -0.95
N PHE A 96 -22.77 2.19 -1.40
CA PHE A 96 -21.99 1.22 -0.67
C PHE A 96 -20.85 0.74 -1.57
N ILE A 97 -19.62 0.89 -1.10
CA ILE A 97 -18.43 0.28 -1.69
C ILE A 97 -17.87 -0.65 -0.63
N PRO A 98 -17.70 -1.96 -0.91
CA PRO A 98 -17.13 -2.87 0.06
C PRO A 98 -15.64 -2.53 0.31
N PRO A 99 -15.12 -2.72 1.54
CA PRO A 99 -13.73 -2.40 1.88
C PRO A 99 -12.70 -3.04 0.93
N ALA A 100 -12.91 -4.29 0.55
CA ALA A 100 -12.03 -5.01 -0.39
C ALA A 100 -11.88 -4.31 -1.75
N GLU A 101 -12.93 -3.65 -2.25
CA GLU A 101 -12.83 -2.86 -3.48
C GLU A 101 -12.05 -1.55 -3.26
N VAL A 102 -12.16 -0.95 -2.07
CA VAL A 102 -11.36 0.23 -1.71
C VAL A 102 -9.88 -0.14 -1.61
N TYR A 103 -9.55 -1.26 -0.96
CA TYR A 103 -8.18 -1.77 -0.88
C TYR A 103 -7.59 -2.07 -2.25
N ALA A 104 -8.36 -2.70 -3.15
CA ALA A 104 -7.92 -2.91 -4.53
C ALA A 104 -7.62 -1.59 -5.26
N MET A 105 -8.43 -0.53 -5.06
CA MET A 105 -8.15 0.79 -5.63
C MET A 105 -6.89 1.42 -5.04
N ILE A 106 -6.62 1.24 -3.75
CA ILE A 106 -5.40 1.74 -3.09
C ILE A 106 -4.18 1.01 -3.64
N ASP A 107 -4.22 -0.32 -3.68
CA ASP A 107 -3.13 -1.17 -4.19
C ASP A 107 -2.81 -0.84 -5.64
N GLU A 108 -3.83 -0.67 -6.50
CA GLU A 108 -3.67 -0.25 -7.90
C GLU A 108 -3.08 1.16 -7.99
N TYR A 109 -3.52 2.10 -7.15
CA TYR A 109 -3.04 3.48 -7.18
C TYR A 109 -1.55 3.59 -6.86
N TYR A 110 -1.09 2.87 -5.84
CA TYR A 110 0.32 2.86 -5.44
C TYR A 110 1.13 1.79 -6.16
N GLU A 111 0.52 1.03 -7.07
CA GLU A 111 1.14 -0.08 -7.79
C GLU A 111 1.74 -1.14 -6.84
N ILE A 112 1.13 -1.31 -5.66
CA ILE A 112 1.55 -2.29 -4.66
C ILE A 112 0.92 -3.61 -5.09
N SER A 113 1.67 -4.41 -5.84
CA SER A 113 1.25 -5.74 -6.24
C SER A 113 1.11 -6.62 -5.00
N SER A 114 -0.11 -6.88 -4.55
CA SER A 114 -0.38 -7.99 -3.65
C SER A 114 -0.12 -9.28 -4.44
N SER A 115 1.01 -9.94 -4.18
CA SER A 115 1.23 -11.30 -4.67
C SER A 115 0.27 -12.23 -3.92
N GLY A 116 -1.00 -12.26 -4.31
CA GLY A 116 -1.99 -13.14 -3.69
C GLY A 116 -3.44 -12.66 -3.66
N SER A 117 -4.00 -12.16 -4.77
CA SER A 117 -5.35 -12.56 -5.21
C SER A 117 -5.73 -11.81 -6.49
N GLN A 118 -5.52 -12.47 -7.62
CA GLN A 118 -6.39 -12.24 -8.77
C GLN A 118 -7.80 -12.70 -8.35
N THR A 119 -8.59 -11.81 -7.74
CA THR A 119 -10.02 -12.00 -7.73
C THR A 119 -10.48 -11.76 -9.14
N GLN A 120 -10.60 -12.86 -9.88
CA GLN A 120 -11.30 -12.91 -11.15
C GLN A 120 -12.64 -12.21 -10.94
N ARG A 121 -12.81 -11.06 -11.61
CA ARG A 121 -14.14 -10.50 -11.89
C ARG A 121 -14.98 -11.66 -12.44
N PRO A 122 -16.09 -12.09 -11.81
CA PRO A 122 -16.97 -13.02 -12.48
C PRO A 122 -17.40 -12.33 -13.78
N ALA A 123 -17.11 -12.99 -14.90
CA ALA A 123 -17.63 -12.59 -16.18
C ALA A 123 -19.13 -12.39 -16.00
N ARG A 124 -19.62 -11.19 -16.32
CA ARG A 124 -21.03 -10.86 -16.27
C ARG A 124 -21.69 -11.63 -17.42
N THR A 125 -21.96 -12.92 -17.22
CA THR A 125 -22.77 -13.69 -18.14
C THR A 125 -24.14 -13.03 -18.11
N ARG A 126 -24.49 -12.34 -19.19
CA ARG A 126 -25.87 -11.94 -19.44
C ARG A 126 -26.67 -13.25 -19.48
N ALA A 127 -27.39 -13.57 -18.42
CA ALA A 127 -28.43 -14.58 -18.50
C ALA A 127 -29.47 -14.06 -19.49
N ASN A 128 -29.47 -14.63 -20.70
CA ASN A 128 -30.55 -14.40 -21.65
C ASN A 128 -31.79 -15.09 -21.09
N VAL A 129 -32.90 -14.35 -21.02
CA VAL A 129 -34.21 -14.79 -20.50
C VAL A 129 -34.89 -15.82 -21.42
N LEU A 130 -34.18 -16.35 -22.42
CA LEU A 130 -34.70 -17.25 -23.45
C LEU A 130 -34.50 -18.75 -23.16
N ASP A 131 -33.84 -19.13 -22.07
CA ASP A 131 -33.71 -20.55 -21.65
C ASP A 131 -34.78 -21.00 -20.64
N LEU A 132 -35.83 -20.19 -20.42
CA LEU A 132 -36.93 -20.52 -19.50
C LEU A 132 -38.31 -20.46 -20.17
N ILE A 133 -38.39 -20.84 -21.45
CA ILE A 133 -39.64 -21.02 -22.18
C ILE A 133 -39.58 -22.35 -22.93
#